data_AF-A0A2N2NTC0-F1
#
_entry.id   AF-A0A2N2NTC0-F1
#
_cell.length_a   1.000
_cell.length_b   1.000
_cell.length_c   1.000
_cell.angle_alpha   90.00
_cell.angle_beta   90.00
_cell.angle_gamma   90.00
#
_symmetry.space_group_name_H-M   'P 1'
#
loop_
_entity.id
_entity.type
_entity.pdbx_description
1 polymer ?
#
loop_
_entity_poly.entity_id
_entity_poly.type
_entity_poly.pdbx_seq_one_letter_code
_entity_poly.pdbx_strand_id
1 'polypeptide(L)'
;MLFSEDASSLRTFFLQLNYHRLNAIITKIKFEVLIVFLTLIGMSGTGKSYWSKKLESQGFKRFGCDDLITVHLAEQLGYIEPEEFDMHQWVGYPDEETHISRAQQYLDAEKEVLNEIIDYLNKAGEHENIVIDSTGSVIYMPEEILDTLSQLTRIVYLDLTSQDFDRMLQFYLENPVAIIWNNYFLPNPTESRSQTFARCYPQLIKSREQKYNELAHLTIPPALHRASDASVERFLSFITSA
;
A
#
# COMPACT_ATOMS: atom_id res chain seq x y z
N MET A 1 6.88 54.94 24.38
CA MET A 1 6.38 53.57 24.50
C MET A 1 6.96 52.78 23.34
N LEU A 2 7.68 51.72 23.66
CA LEU A 2 8.61 50.98 22.80
C LEU A 2 7.86 50.12 21.77
N PHE A 3 8.23 50.22 20.50
CA PHE A 3 8.15 49.11 19.54
C PHE A 3 9.58 48.82 19.08
N SER A 4 10.28 48.00 19.86
CA SER A 4 11.52 47.34 19.44
C SER A 4 11.22 45.85 19.26
N GLU A 5 10.38 45.51 18.28
CA GLU A 5 10.23 44.13 17.84
C GLU A 5 11.34 43.81 16.83
N ASP A 6 12.48 43.47 17.42
CA ASP A 6 13.39 42.40 17.07
C ASP A 6 13.55 42.05 15.57
N ALA A 7 14.32 42.87 14.84
CA ALA A 7 14.81 42.59 13.49
C ALA A 7 15.60 41.26 13.37
N SER A 8 16.06 40.69 14.49
CA SER A 8 16.66 39.36 14.58
C SER A 8 15.65 38.24 14.25
N SER A 9 14.41 38.37 14.72
CA SER A 9 13.39 37.33 14.54
C SER A 9 12.93 37.26 13.08
N LEU A 10 12.76 38.42 12.43
CA LEU A 10 12.43 38.50 11.00
C LEU A 10 13.55 37.95 10.12
N ARG A 11 14.82 38.25 10.42
CA ARG A 11 15.96 37.67 9.69
C ARG A 11 16.02 36.15 9.81
N THR A 12 15.80 35.63 11.02
CA THR A 12 15.77 34.19 11.28
C THR A 12 14.61 33.52 10.53
N PHE A 13 13.44 34.17 10.51
CA PHE A 13 12.27 33.69 9.78
C PHE A 13 12.49 33.65 8.26
N PHE A 14 13.08 34.71 7.67
CA PHE A 14 13.42 34.73 6.24
C PHE A 14 14.53 33.72 5.89
N LEU A 15 15.49 33.49 6.78
CA LEU A 15 16.51 32.45 6.61
C LEU A 15 15.90 31.04 6.68
N GLN A 16 14.97 30.78 7.61
CA GLN A 16 14.24 29.51 7.68
C GLN A 16 13.36 29.29 6.44
N LEU A 17 12.62 30.29 5.98
CA LEU A 17 11.82 30.22 4.76
C LEU A 17 12.67 29.93 3.52
N ASN A 18 13.83 30.59 3.40
CA ASN A 18 14.77 30.34 2.32
C ASN A 18 15.43 28.96 2.44
N TYR A 19 15.73 28.49 3.66
CA TYR A 19 16.29 27.16 3.89
C TYR A 19 15.29 26.05 3.59
N HIS A 20 14.01 26.20 3.97
CA HIS A 20 12.94 25.26 3.61
C HIS A 20 12.69 25.24 2.11
N ARG A 21 12.70 26.41 1.44
CA ARG A 21 12.60 26.47 -0.03
C ARG A 21 13.81 25.86 -0.72
N LEU A 22 15.04 26.14 -0.24
CA LEU A 22 16.25 25.52 -0.79
C LEU A 22 16.24 24.02 -0.58
N ASN A 23 15.86 23.53 0.60
CA ASN A 23 15.75 22.10 0.84
C ASN A 23 14.66 21.47 -0.01
N ALA A 24 13.50 22.10 -0.17
CA ALA A 24 12.48 21.61 -1.09
C ALA A 24 13.00 21.54 -2.53
N ILE A 25 13.77 22.54 -2.98
CA ILE A 25 14.40 22.56 -4.31
C ILE A 25 15.50 21.50 -4.42
N ILE A 26 16.39 21.36 -3.44
CA ILE A 26 17.47 20.37 -3.42
C ILE A 26 16.92 18.96 -3.35
N THR A 27 15.89 18.74 -2.53
CA THR A 27 15.16 17.48 -2.44
C THR A 27 14.48 17.16 -3.76
N LYS A 28 13.80 18.13 -4.39
CA LYS A 28 13.21 17.97 -5.72
C LYS A 28 14.28 17.64 -6.78
N ILE A 29 15.41 18.33 -6.79
CA ILE A 29 16.53 18.06 -7.70
C ILE A 29 17.17 16.69 -7.42
N LYS A 30 17.31 16.27 -6.16
CA LYS A 30 17.76 14.92 -5.80
C LYS A 30 16.81 13.85 -6.34
N PHE A 31 15.50 14.10 -6.28
CA PHE A 31 14.48 13.17 -6.81
C PHE A 31 14.35 13.21 -8.33
N GLU A 32 14.70 14.31 -8.98
CA GLU A 32 14.79 14.38 -10.44
C GLU A 32 16.01 13.61 -11.00
N VAL A 33 17.00 13.25 -10.15
CA VAL A 33 18.26 12.61 -10.57
C VAL A 33 18.37 11.13 -10.15
N LEU A 34 17.57 10.66 -9.18
CA LEU A 34 17.51 9.25 -8.77
C LEU A 34 16.20 8.63 -9.25
N ILE A 35 16.30 7.61 -10.11
CA ILE A 35 15.19 6.73 -10.48
C ILE A 35 14.71 6.03 -9.20
N VAL A 36 13.41 6.11 -8.92
CA VAL A 36 12.80 5.47 -7.75
C VAL A 36 11.65 4.58 -8.19
N PHE A 37 11.85 3.26 -8.09
CA PHE A 37 10.79 2.28 -8.21
C PHE A 37 10.41 1.76 -6.82
N LEU A 38 9.14 1.95 -6.44
CA LEU A 38 8.62 1.59 -5.13
C LEU A 38 7.52 0.56 -5.26
N THR A 39 7.50 -0.41 -4.35
CA THR A 39 6.32 -1.26 -4.10
C THR A 39 5.84 -1.00 -2.69
N LEU A 40 4.64 -0.40 -2.56
CA LEU A 40 4.02 -0.19 -1.26
C LEU A 40 3.28 -1.46 -0.85
N ILE A 41 3.63 -2.02 0.30
CA ILE A 41 2.98 -3.21 0.88
C ILE A 41 2.38 -2.90 2.25
N GLY A 42 1.48 -3.76 2.69
CA GLY A 42 0.83 -3.67 4.00
C GLY A 42 -0.67 -3.96 3.91
N MET A 43 -1.31 -4.02 5.09
CA MET A 43 -2.73 -4.32 5.20
C MET A 43 -3.63 -3.34 4.43
N SER A 44 -4.87 -3.75 4.13
CA SER A 44 -5.89 -2.81 3.65
C SER A 44 -6.10 -1.69 4.68
N GLY A 45 -6.28 -0.46 4.22
CA GLY A 45 -6.41 0.71 5.11
C GLY A 45 -5.10 1.27 5.69
N THR A 46 -3.92 0.71 5.38
CA THR A 46 -2.63 1.28 5.85
C THR A 46 -2.29 2.63 5.22
N GLY A 47 -2.90 2.96 4.07
CA GLY A 47 -2.66 4.20 3.34
C GLY A 47 -1.83 4.04 2.06
N LYS A 48 -1.65 2.82 1.56
CA LYS A 48 -0.93 2.56 0.28
C LYS A 48 -1.49 3.38 -0.87
N SER A 49 -2.81 3.31 -1.09
CA SER A 49 -3.49 4.08 -2.14
C SER A 49 -3.45 5.58 -1.93
N TYR A 50 -3.40 6.03 -0.68
CA TYR A 50 -3.22 7.45 -0.38
C TYR A 50 -1.81 7.92 -0.79
N TRP A 51 -0.78 7.17 -0.42
CA TRP A 51 0.61 7.52 -0.73
C TRP A 51 0.95 7.35 -2.20
N SER A 52 0.47 6.28 -2.85
CA SER A 52 0.68 6.07 -4.29
C SER A 52 0.05 7.18 -5.13
N LYS A 53 -1.17 7.63 -4.80
CA LYS A 53 -1.83 8.79 -5.46
C LYS A 53 -1.12 10.11 -5.17
N LYS A 54 -0.61 10.30 -3.95
CA LYS A 54 0.23 11.46 -3.62
C LYS A 54 1.52 11.47 -4.45
N LEU A 55 2.18 10.33 -4.61
CA LEU A 55 3.38 10.20 -5.45
C LEU A 55 3.06 10.40 -6.93
N GLU A 56 1.94 9.89 -7.40
CA GLU A 56 1.43 10.15 -8.76
C GLU A 56 1.28 11.64 -9.05
N SER A 57 0.75 12.41 -8.09
CA SER A 57 0.66 13.87 -8.20
C SER A 57 2.02 14.58 -8.31
N GLN A 58 3.11 13.90 -7.95
CA GLN A 58 4.49 14.38 -8.09
C GLN A 58 5.20 13.83 -9.34
N GLY A 59 4.47 13.17 -10.24
CA GLY A 59 4.99 12.66 -11.52
C GLY A 59 5.42 11.20 -11.50
N PHE A 60 5.13 10.44 -10.44
CA PHE A 60 5.31 8.99 -10.48
C PHE A 60 4.26 8.37 -11.39
N LYS A 61 4.66 7.36 -12.17
CA LYS A 61 3.73 6.42 -12.77
C LYS A 61 3.20 5.48 -11.70
N ARG A 62 1.89 5.45 -11.50
CA ARG A 62 1.22 4.58 -10.52
C ARG A 62 0.67 3.33 -11.19
N PHE A 63 0.93 2.18 -10.58
CA PHE A 63 0.21 0.93 -10.84
C PHE A 63 -0.67 0.60 -9.63
N GLY A 64 -1.99 0.71 -9.79
CA GLY A 64 -2.96 0.30 -8.78
C GLY A 64 -3.35 -1.16 -8.96
N CYS A 65 -2.82 -2.08 -8.14
CA CYS A 65 -3.05 -3.50 -8.36
C CYS A 65 -4.53 -3.89 -8.22
N ASP A 66 -5.26 -3.37 -7.22
CA ASP A 66 -6.70 -3.65 -7.09
C ASP A 66 -7.50 -3.18 -8.33
N ASP A 67 -7.14 -2.03 -8.90
CA ASP A 67 -7.78 -1.48 -10.12
C ASP A 67 -7.50 -2.41 -11.31
N LEU A 68 -6.24 -2.80 -11.50
CA LEU A 68 -5.80 -3.68 -12.60
C LEU A 68 -6.38 -5.10 -12.51
N ILE A 69 -6.43 -5.66 -11.30
CA ILE A 69 -7.04 -6.99 -11.05
C ILE A 69 -8.54 -6.95 -11.35
N THR A 70 -9.22 -5.87 -10.95
CA THR A 70 -10.65 -5.69 -11.23
C THR A 70 -10.92 -5.68 -12.73
N VAL A 71 -10.12 -4.94 -13.50
CA VAL A 71 -10.22 -4.92 -14.97
C VAL A 71 -9.97 -6.31 -15.55
N HIS A 72 -8.89 -6.96 -15.14
CA HIS A 72 -8.51 -8.27 -15.65
C HIS A 72 -9.59 -9.33 -15.38
N LEU A 73 -10.13 -9.38 -14.16
CA LEU A 73 -11.22 -10.30 -13.81
C LEU A 73 -12.52 -9.97 -14.54
N ALA A 74 -12.87 -8.69 -14.69
CA ALA A 74 -14.08 -8.28 -15.40
C ALA A 74 -14.04 -8.76 -16.86
N GLU A 75 -12.90 -8.59 -17.54
CA GLU A 75 -12.69 -9.07 -18.91
C GLU A 75 -12.80 -10.61 -19.00
N GLN A 76 -12.14 -11.34 -18.09
CA GLN A 76 -12.21 -12.81 -18.04
C GLN A 76 -13.64 -13.32 -17.81
N LEU A 77 -14.44 -12.59 -17.04
CA LEU A 77 -15.83 -12.92 -16.74
C LEU A 77 -16.82 -12.43 -17.82
N GLY A 78 -16.34 -11.74 -18.85
CA GLY A 78 -17.13 -11.29 -19.99
C GLY A 78 -17.95 -10.02 -19.74
N TYR A 79 -17.55 -9.18 -18.77
CA TYR A 79 -18.11 -7.84 -18.62
C TYR A 79 -17.65 -6.95 -19.77
N ILE A 80 -18.56 -6.12 -20.29
CA ILE A 80 -18.25 -5.16 -21.36
C ILE A 80 -17.58 -3.91 -20.76
N GLU A 81 -18.10 -3.44 -19.61
CA GLU A 81 -17.60 -2.28 -18.88
C GLU A 81 -17.07 -2.76 -17.52
N PRO A 82 -15.74 -2.77 -17.30
CA PRO A 82 -15.15 -3.24 -16.04
C PRO A 82 -15.64 -2.52 -14.78
N GLU A 83 -16.11 -1.27 -14.92
CA GLU A 83 -16.65 -0.46 -13.82
C GLU A 83 -17.95 -1.02 -13.23
N GLU A 84 -18.66 -1.89 -13.97
CA GLU A 84 -19.86 -2.57 -13.48
C GLU A 84 -19.53 -3.79 -12.60
N PHE A 85 -18.26 -4.22 -12.57
CA PHE A 85 -17.82 -5.38 -11.83
C PHE A 85 -17.36 -5.00 -10.41
N ASP A 86 -18.19 -5.31 -9.40
CA ASP A 86 -17.77 -5.24 -8.00
C ASP A 86 -16.95 -6.47 -7.62
N MET A 87 -15.63 -6.35 -7.77
CA MET A 87 -14.67 -7.41 -7.45
C MET A 87 -14.76 -7.88 -5.99
N HIS A 88 -14.99 -6.97 -5.03
CA HIS A 88 -15.06 -7.34 -3.62
C HIS A 88 -16.33 -8.14 -3.33
N GLN A 89 -17.47 -7.69 -3.84
CA GLN A 89 -18.73 -8.44 -3.73
C GLN A 89 -18.62 -9.80 -4.42
N TRP A 90 -17.97 -9.85 -5.58
CA TRP A 90 -17.79 -11.10 -6.31
C TRP A 90 -16.92 -12.10 -5.56
N VAL A 91 -15.75 -11.70 -5.03
CA VAL A 91 -14.88 -12.61 -4.23
C VAL A 91 -15.65 -13.19 -3.04
N GLY A 92 -16.50 -12.40 -2.41
CA GLY A 92 -17.37 -12.85 -1.33
C GLY A 92 -16.65 -13.14 -0.01
N TYR A 93 -17.37 -13.75 0.92
CA TYR A 93 -16.90 -13.99 2.29
C TYR A 93 -16.40 -15.43 2.49
N PRO A 94 -15.46 -15.67 3.43
CA PRO A 94 -14.85 -17.00 3.60
C PRO A 94 -15.78 -18.11 4.04
N ASP A 95 -16.98 -17.79 4.50
CA ASP A 95 -18.03 -18.75 4.83
C ASP A 95 -19.00 -19.06 3.66
N GLU A 96 -18.78 -18.44 2.50
CA GLU A 96 -19.55 -18.71 1.28
C GLU A 96 -18.89 -19.79 0.43
N GLU A 97 -19.70 -20.68 -0.16
CA GLU A 97 -19.23 -21.82 -0.96
C GLU A 97 -18.33 -21.41 -2.14
N THR A 98 -18.61 -20.25 -2.74
CA THR A 98 -17.86 -19.74 -3.90
C THR A 98 -16.55 -19.05 -3.53
N HIS A 99 -16.32 -18.70 -2.27
CA HIS A 99 -15.18 -17.87 -1.89
C HIS A 99 -13.84 -18.53 -2.19
N ILE A 100 -13.68 -19.82 -1.91
CA ILE A 100 -12.41 -20.52 -2.14
C ILE A 100 -12.00 -20.46 -3.61
N SER A 101 -12.93 -20.77 -4.52
CA SER A 101 -12.64 -20.79 -5.96
C SER A 101 -12.47 -19.39 -6.54
N ARG A 102 -13.19 -18.39 -6.04
CA ARG A 102 -13.06 -16.99 -6.49
C ARG A 102 -11.83 -16.30 -5.91
N ALA A 103 -11.45 -16.60 -4.68
CA ALA A 103 -10.21 -16.14 -4.07
C ALA A 103 -8.99 -16.69 -4.84
N GLN A 104 -9.05 -17.94 -5.32
CA GLN A 104 -8.00 -18.47 -6.18
C GLN A 104 -7.92 -17.73 -7.52
N GLN A 105 -9.05 -17.52 -8.19
CA GLN A 105 -9.09 -16.72 -9.43
C GLN A 105 -8.58 -15.30 -9.23
N TYR A 106 -8.89 -14.66 -8.10
CA TYR A 106 -8.33 -13.36 -7.74
C TYR A 106 -6.81 -13.41 -7.61
N LEU A 107 -6.26 -14.43 -6.94
CA LEU A 107 -4.81 -14.59 -6.79
C LEU A 107 -4.12 -14.90 -8.13
N ASP A 108 -4.78 -15.65 -9.01
CA ASP A 108 -4.28 -15.91 -10.36
C ASP A 108 -4.26 -14.61 -11.20
N ALA A 109 -5.31 -13.78 -11.11
CA ALA A 109 -5.33 -12.46 -11.74
C ALA A 109 -4.28 -11.50 -11.13
N GLU A 110 -4.08 -11.51 -9.81
CA GLU A 110 -3.01 -10.75 -9.15
C GLU A 110 -1.63 -11.17 -9.67
N LYS A 111 -1.41 -12.47 -9.85
CA LYS A 111 -0.19 -13.02 -10.44
C LYS A 111 0.03 -12.48 -11.86
N GLU A 112 -0.99 -12.49 -12.71
CA GLU A 112 -0.89 -12.00 -14.09
C GLU A 112 -0.57 -10.50 -14.13
N VAL A 113 -1.29 -9.69 -13.35
CA VAL A 113 -1.06 -8.25 -13.22
C VAL A 113 0.37 -7.94 -12.76
N LEU A 114 0.89 -8.67 -11.77
CA LEU A 114 2.26 -8.45 -11.32
C LEU A 114 3.31 -8.82 -12.37
N ASN A 115 3.08 -9.86 -13.17
CA ASN A 115 3.96 -10.20 -14.29
C ASN A 115 3.96 -9.10 -15.35
N GLU A 116 2.80 -8.53 -15.68
CA GLU A 116 2.72 -7.39 -16.61
C GLU A 116 3.47 -6.16 -16.08
N ILE A 117 3.36 -5.88 -14.79
CA ILE A 117 4.11 -4.80 -14.14
C ILE A 117 5.61 -5.09 -14.17
N ILE A 118 6.05 -6.31 -13.87
CA ILE A 118 7.47 -6.71 -13.98
C ILE A 118 7.99 -6.53 -15.41
N ASP A 119 7.22 -6.96 -16.41
CA ASP A 119 7.56 -6.78 -17.82
C ASP A 119 7.67 -5.31 -18.22
N TYR A 120 6.86 -4.45 -17.61
CA TYR A 120 6.98 -3.00 -17.75
C TYR A 120 8.25 -2.47 -17.10
N LEU A 121 8.51 -2.84 -15.83
CA LEU A 121 9.69 -2.40 -15.08
C LEU A 121 10.99 -2.73 -15.80
N ASN A 122 11.09 -3.91 -16.41
CA ASN A 122 12.25 -4.34 -17.20
C ASN A 122 12.53 -3.48 -18.45
N LYS A 123 11.53 -2.70 -18.90
CA LYS A 123 11.60 -1.84 -20.09
C LYS A 123 11.52 -0.35 -19.75
N ALA A 124 11.31 -0.02 -18.48
CA ALA A 124 11.09 1.35 -18.03
C ALA A 124 12.31 2.23 -18.31
N GLY A 125 12.07 3.47 -18.74
CA GLY A 125 13.14 4.40 -19.10
C GLY A 125 13.92 4.93 -17.90
N GLU A 126 15.13 5.44 -18.15
CA GLU A 126 16.06 5.99 -17.13
C GLU A 126 15.56 7.28 -16.42
N HIS A 127 14.34 7.73 -16.70
CA HIS A 127 13.76 8.96 -16.16
C HIS A 127 12.36 8.73 -15.55
N GLU A 128 11.88 7.49 -15.49
CA GLU A 128 10.59 7.19 -14.90
C GLU A 128 10.73 6.97 -13.39
N ASN A 129 9.79 7.51 -12.63
CA ASN A 129 9.59 7.14 -11.23
C ASN A 129 8.32 6.30 -11.15
N ILE A 130 8.36 5.16 -10.47
CA ILE A 130 7.25 4.20 -10.47
C ILE A 130 6.85 3.88 -9.04
N VAL A 131 5.54 3.84 -8.79
CA VAL A 131 4.97 3.35 -7.54
C VAL A 131 3.93 2.28 -7.83
N ILE A 132 4.12 1.11 -7.23
CA ILE A 132 3.18 0.00 -7.23
C ILE A 132 2.40 0.06 -5.91
N ASP A 133 1.11 0.32 -6.03
CA ASP A 133 0.13 0.22 -4.95
C ASP A 133 -0.39 -1.22 -4.93
N SER A 134 0.36 -2.09 -4.23
CA SER A 134 0.07 -3.52 -4.19
C SER A 134 -1.18 -3.83 -3.36
N THR A 135 -1.72 -5.03 -3.53
CA THR A 135 -2.84 -5.51 -2.72
C THR A 135 -2.38 -5.91 -1.31
N GLY A 136 -3.32 -6.25 -0.44
CA GLY A 136 -3.00 -6.91 0.84
C GLY A 136 -2.54 -8.36 0.69
N SER A 137 -2.79 -9.02 -0.44
CA SER A 137 -2.46 -10.43 -0.69
C SER A 137 -1.16 -10.66 -1.45
N VAL A 138 -0.46 -9.59 -1.87
CA VAL A 138 0.82 -9.69 -2.62
C VAL A 138 1.82 -10.67 -1.98
N ILE A 139 1.87 -10.76 -0.65
CA ILE A 139 2.70 -11.69 0.14
C ILE A 139 2.38 -13.19 -0.05
N TYR A 140 1.32 -13.52 -0.79
CA TYR A 140 0.94 -14.88 -1.15
C TYR A 140 1.33 -15.25 -2.58
N MET A 141 1.92 -14.31 -3.32
CA MET A 141 2.42 -14.57 -4.66
C MET A 141 3.58 -15.56 -4.64
N PRO A 142 3.82 -16.28 -5.76
CA PRO A 142 4.98 -17.14 -5.92
C PRO A 142 6.29 -16.43 -5.57
N GLU A 143 7.23 -17.14 -4.94
CA GLU A 143 8.53 -16.61 -4.50
C GLU A 143 9.30 -15.96 -5.66
N GLU A 144 9.27 -16.56 -6.85
CA GLU A 144 9.89 -16.01 -8.07
C GLU A 144 9.41 -14.59 -8.43
N ILE A 145 8.12 -14.29 -8.20
CA ILE A 145 7.55 -12.95 -8.47
C ILE A 145 7.97 -11.97 -7.37
N LEU A 146 7.92 -12.42 -6.12
CA LEU A 146 8.33 -11.60 -4.97
C LEU A 146 9.81 -11.24 -5.04
N ASP A 147 10.66 -12.21 -5.38
CA ASP A 147 12.10 -12.03 -5.58
C ASP A 147 12.36 -11.05 -6.72
N THR A 148 11.68 -11.21 -7.85
CA THR A 148 11.83 -10.30 -9.00
C THR A 148 11.40 -8.88 -8.64
N LEU A 149 10.26 -8.70 -7.95
CA LEU A 149 9.82 -7.39 -7.46
C LEU A 149 10.82 -6.78 -6.48
N SER A 150 11.43 -7.60 -5.62
CA SER A 150 12.44 -7.14 -4.66
C SER A 150 13.74 -6.69 -5.34
N GLN A 151 14.10 -7.30 -6.47
CA GLN A 151 15.27 -6.91 -7.24
C GLN A 151 15.03 -5.64 -8.06
N LEU A 152 13.81 -5.47 -8.58
CA LEU A 152 13.47 -4.33 -9.45
C LEU A 152 12.99 -3.10 -8.68
N THR A 153 12.47 -3.27 -7.47
CA THR A 153 11.83 -2.18 -6.72
C THR A 153 12.27 -2.16 -5.26
N ARG A 154 12.20 -0.99 -4.63
CA ARG A 154 12.29 -0.90 -3.18
C ARG A 154 10.93 -1.22 -2.57
N ILE A 155 10.82 -2.36 -1.89
CA ILE A 155 9.64 -2.77 -1.16
C ILE A 155 9.54 -2.01 0.16
N VAL A 156 8.47 -1.23 0.31
CA VAL A 156 8.20 -0.34 1.43
C VAL A 156 6.94 -0.80 2.16
N TYR A 157 7.09 -1.26 3.40
CA TYR A 157 5.97 -1.63 4.26
C TYR A 157 5.46 -0.42 5.05
N LEU A 158 4.17 -0.12 4.88
CA LEU A 158 3.46 0.87 5.70
C LEU A 158 2.88 0.18 6.93
N ASP A 159 3.56 0.37 8.07
CA ASP A 159 3.25 -0.35 9.30
C ASP A 159 1.99 0.17 10.01
N LEU A 160 1.52 -0.58 11.01
CA LEU A 160 0.35 -0.29 11.84
C LEU A 160 0.72 -0.30 13.32
N THR A 161 0.05 0.53 14.12
CA THR A 161 0.12 0.39 15.58
C THR A 161 -0.88 -0.67 16.06
N SER A 162 -0.69 -1.21 17.27
CA SER A 162 -1.69 -2.08 17.90
C SER A 162 -3.05 -1.40 18.05
N GLN A 163 -3.09 -0.08 18.25
CA GLN A 163 -4.33 0.69 18.31
C GLN A 163 -5.04 0.76 16.95
N ASP A 164 -4.27 0.81 15.86
CA ASP A 164 -4.84 0.74 14.51
C ASP A 164 -5.41 -0.64 14.24
N PHE A 165 -4.72 -1.70 14.68
CA PHE A 165 -5.21 -3.07 14.59
C PHE A 165 -6.56 -3.23 15.31
N ASP A 166 -6.69 -2.77 16.56
CA ASP A 166 -7.94 -2.90 17.32
C ASP A 166 -9.11 -2.20 16.60
N ARG A 167 -8.86 -1.00 16.04
CA ARG A 167 -9.86 -0.26 15.25
C ARG A 167 -10.22 -1.00 13.97
N MET A 168 -9.23 -1.57 13.28
CA MET A 168 -9.46 -2.36 12.07
C MET A 168 -10.28 -3.62 12.35
N LEU A 169 -9.98 -4.34 13.42
CA LEU A 169 -10.74 -5.50 13.85
C LEU A 169 -12.18 -5.11 14.18
N GLN A 170 -12.38 -4.06 14.99
CA GLN A 170 -13.72 -3.59 15.33
C GLN A 170 -14.51 -3.22 14.08
N PHE A 171 -13.91 -2.40 13.20
CA PHE A 171 -14.54 -1.98 11.95
C PHE A 171 -14.89 -3.19 11.07
N TYR A 172 -13.99 -4.17 10.96
CA TYR A 172 -14.20 -5.38 10.17
C TYR A 172 -15.33 -6.26 10.74
N LEU A 173 -15.45 -6.38 12.07
CA LEU A 173 -16.52 -7.15 12.70
C LEU A 173 -17.89 -6.47 12.55
N GLU A 174 -17.93 -5.14 12.53
CA GLU A 174 -19.15 -4.36 12.29
C GLU A 174 -19.53 -4.33 10.80
N ASN A 175 -18.53 -4.26 9.92
CA ASN A 175 -18.67 -4.09 8.48
C ASN A 175 -17.69 -5.05 7.76
N PRO A 176 -17.99 -6.37 7.74
CA PRO A 176 -17.10 -7.32 7.12
C PRO A 176 -16.98 -6.99 5.63
N VAL A 177 -15.75 -7.00 5.13
CA VAL A 177 -15.45 -6.88 3.71
C VAL A 177 -14.78 -8.15 3.21
N ALA A 178 -14.95 -8.46 1.92
CA ALA A 178 -14.25 -9.56 1.29
C ALA A 178 -12.74 -9.29 1.32
N ILE A 179 -11.98 -10.25 1.87
CA ILE A 179 -10.53 -10.25 1.90
C ILE A 179 -10.04 -11.66 1.60
N ILE A 180 -8.82 -11.79 1.10
CA ILE A 180 -8.21 -13.11 0.87
C ILE A 180 -7.79 -13.73 2.21
N TRP A 181 -8.52 -14.76 2.65
CA TRP A 181 -8.26 -15.42 3.92
C TRP A 181 -7.11 -16.42 3.88
N ASN A 182 -6.74 -16.94 2.71
CA ASN A 182 -5.64 -17.90 2.52
C ASN A 182 -5.61 -19.00 3.61
N ASN A 183 -6.75 -19.66 3.83
CA ASN A 183 -6.96 -20.72 4.83
C ASN A 183 -6.95 -20.30 6.31
N TYR A 184 -6.91 -19.00 6.64
CA TYR A 184 -6.99 -18.53 8.03
C TYR A 184 -8.41 -18.50 8.60
N PHE A 185 -9.44 -18.63 7.77
CA PHE A 185 -10.82 -18.76 8.24
C PHE A 185 -11.11 -20.23 8.55
N LEU A 186 -11.20 -20.56 9.83
CA LEU A 186 -11.36 -21.93 10.33
C LEU A 186 -12.61 -21.98 11.22
N PRO A 187 -13.80 -22.21 10.65
CA PRO A 187 -15.04 -22.23 11.43
C PRO A 187 -15.04 -23.39 12.43
N ASN A 188 -15.56 -23.11 13.63
CA ASN A 188 -15.81 -24.11 14.67
C ASN A 188 -17.33 -24.33 14.79
N PRO A 189 -17.84 -25.58 14.77
CA PRO A 189 -19.28 -25.84 14.89
C PRO A 189 -19.96 -25.24 16.13
N THR A 190 -19.19 -24.90 17.17
CA THR A 190 -19.72 -24.31 18.41
C THR A 190 -19.70 -22.78 18.42
N GLU A 191 -19.14 -22.15 17.38
CA GLU A 191 -19.02 -20.69 17.28
C GLU A 191 -20.03 -20.13 16.28
N SER A 192 -20.59 -18.97 16.59
CA SER A 192 -21.29 -18.15 15.60
C SER A 192 -20.31 -17.62 14.54
N ARG A 193 -20.87 -17.16 13.42
CA ARG A 193 -20.12 -16.47 12.35
C ARG A 193 -19.24 -15.35 12.92
N SER A 194 -19.83 -14.43 13.68
CA SER A 194 -19.10 -13.29 14.27
C SER A 194 -17.96 -13.73 15.21
N GLN A 195 -18.18 -14.76 16.04
CA GLN A 195 -17.14 -15.32 16.91
C GLN A 195 -15.99 -15.94 16.10
N THR A 196 -16.32 -16.62 15.00
CA THR A 196 -15.29 -17.18 14.10
C THR A 196 -14.44 -16.06 13.51
N PHE A 197 -15.06 -15.00 12.97
CA PHE A 197 -14.33 -13.84 12.45
C PHE A 197 -13.46 -13.18 13.52
N ALA A 198 -13.98 -12.96 14.72
CA ALA A 198 -13.24 -12.34 15.82
C ALA A 198 -12.01 -13.16 16.26
N ARG A 199 -12.10 -14.49 16.18
CA ARG A 199 -10.97 -15.40 16.50
C ARG A 199 -9.97 -15.53 15.37
N CYS A 200 -10.44 -15.62 14.13
CA CYS A 200 -9.60 -15.89 12.95
C CYS A 200 -8.91 -14.64 12.40
N TYR A 201 -9.57 -13.48 12.41
CA TYR A 201 -9.02 -12.24 11.85
C TYR A 201 -7.67 -11.84 12.48
N PRO A 202 -7.50 -11.84 13.81
CA PRO A 202 -6.20 -11.53 14.42
C PRO A 202 -5.06 -12.46 13.97
N GLN A 203 -5.36 -13.74 13.74
CA GLN A 203 -4.38 -14.71 13.27
C GLN A 203 -3.96 -14.43 11.83
N LEU A 204 -4.92 -14.09 10.97
CA LEU A 204 -4.65 -13.65 9.61
C LEU A 204 -3.73 -12.44 9.61
N ILE A 205 -4.08 -11.37 10.33
CA ILE A 205 -3.29 -10.13 10.35
C ILE A 205 -1.88 -10.38 10.87
N LYS A 206 -1.73 -11.10 11.98
CA LYS A 206 -0.40 -11.42 12.53
C LYS A 206 0.47 -12.17 11.52
N SER A 207 -0.10 -13.13 10.78
CA SER A 207 0.65 -13.83 9.73
C SER A 207 1.05 -12.88 8.60
N ARG A 208 0.16 -11.96 8.20
CA ARG A 208 0.46 -10.99 7.15
C ARG A 208 1.55 -10.02 7.59
N GLU A 209 1.49 -9.50 8.81
CA GLU A 209 2.53 -8.62 9.38
C GLU A 209 3.91 -9.29 9.37
N GLN A 210 3.99 -10.57 9.73
CA GLN A 210 5.25 -11.33 9.67
C GLN A 210 5.79 -11.37 8.23
N LYS A 211 4.94 -11.74 7.26
CA LYS A 211 5.33 -11.81 5.84
C LYS A 211 5.67 -10.44 5.25
N TYR A 212 4.97 -9.37 5.63
CA TYR A 212 5.33 -8.02 5.18
C TYR A 212 6.69 -7.61 5.72
N ASN A 213 6.99 -7.90 6.99
CA ASN A 213 8.29 -7.60 7.58
C ASN A 213 9.42 -8.41 6.93
N GLU A 214 9.17 -9.68 6.59
CA GLU A 214 10.14 -10.53 5.87
C GLU A 214 10.42 -10.01 4.46
N LEU A 215 9.40 -9.50 3.76
CA LEU A 215 9.50 -9.02 2.38
C LEU A 215 10.04 -7.58 2.26
N ALA A 216 9.86 -6.74 3.28
CA ALA A 216 10.16 -5.31 3.20
C ALA A 216 11.67 -5.02 3.23
N HIS A 217 12.12 -4.15 2.33
CA HIS A 217 13.44 -3.51 2.45
C HIS A 217 13.41 -2.37 3.47
N LEU A 218 12.24 -1.76 3.68
CA LEU A 218 12.04 -0.65 4.58
C LEU A 218 10.64 -0.67 5.18
N THR A 219 10.57 -0.44 6.49
CA THR A 219 9.29 -0.25 7.20
C THR A 219 9.14 1.21 7.59
N ILE A 220 8.02 1.83 7.21
CA ILE A 220 7.69 3.21 7.60
C ILE A 220 6.70 3.15 8.76
N PRO A 221 7.00 3.77 9.92
CA PRO A 221 6.12 3.74 11.07
C PRO A 221 4.89 4.66 10.88
N PRO A 222 3.74 4.35 11.50
CA PRO A 222 2.53 5.19 11.47
C PRO A 222 2.78 6.65 11.85
N ALA A 223 3.69 6.89 12.80
CA ALA A 223 4.06 8.24 13.25
C ALA A 223 4.66 9.11 12.14
N LEU A 224 5.09 8.53 11.02
CA LEU A 224 5.56 9.25 9.84
C LEU A 224 4.50 9.28 8.74
N HIS A 225 3.97 8.12 8.35
CA HIS A 225 3.11 8.03 7.16
C HIS A 225 1.64 8.41 7.42
N ARG A 226 1.22 8.51 8.69
CA ARG A 226 -0.11 8.99 9.10
C ARG A 226 -0.08 10.32 9.85
N ALA A 227 1.08 10.98 9.92
CA ALA A 227 1.18 12.26 10.59
C ALA A 227 0.30 13.31 9.88
N SER A 228 -0.33 14.21 10.63
CA SER A 228 -1.17 15.27 10.07
C SER A 228 -0.42 16.22 9.15
N ASP A 229 0.90 16.34 9.35
CA ASP A 229 1.83 17.13 8.56
C ASP A 229 2.61 16.27 7.53
N ALA A 230 2.16 15.03 7.26
CA ALA A 230 2.88 14.13 6.35
C ALA A 230 2.89 14.67 4.90
N SER A 231 4.10 14.89 4.39
CA SER A 231 4.36 15.39 3.03
C SER A 231 5.10 14.34 2.18
N VAL A 232 5.00 14.48 0.86
CA VAL A 232 5.69 13.57 -0.07
C VAL A 232 7.20 13.69 0.07
N GLU A 233 7.72 14.90 0.30
CA GLU A 233 9.14 15.16 0.50
C GLU A 233 9.66 14.43 1.74
N ARG A 234 8.93 14.49 2.86
CA ARG A 234 9.30 13.79 4.09
C ARG A 234 9.25 12.27 3.91
N PHE A 235 8.22 11.77 3.22
CA PHE A 235 8.05 10.36 2.92
C PHE A 235 9.19 9.82 2.05
N LEU A 236 9.48 10.48 0.92
CA LEU A 236 10.55 10.08 0.03
C LEU A 236 11.94 10.29 0.65
N SER A 237 12.13 11.34 1.47
CA SER A 237 13.38 11.55 2.20
C SER A 237 13.64 10.40 3.17
N PHE A 238 12.61 9.88 3.84
CA PHE A 238 12.75 8.71 4.72
C PHE A 238 13.14 7.47 3.90
N ILE A 239 12.49 7.25 2.76
CA ILE A 239 12.81 6.11 1.90
C ILE A 239 14.24 6.17 1.39
N THR A 240 14.73 7.33 0.96
CA THR A 240 16.08 7.44 0.35
C THR A 240 17.22 7.58 1.34
N SER A 241 16.94 7.93 2.60
CA SER A 241 17.97 8.10 3.63
C SER A 241 18.22 6.82 4.44
N ALA A 242 17.34 5.82 4.31
CA ALA A 242 17.49 4.49 4.91
C ALA A 242 18.25 3.56 3.97
#